data_AF-M6FEQ5-F1
#
_entry.id   AF-M6FEQ5-F1
#
_cell.length_a   1.000
_cell.length_b   1.000
_cell.length_c   1.000
_cell.angle_alpha   90.00
_cell.angle_beta   90.00
_cell.angle_gamma   90.00
#
_symmetry.space_group_name_H-M   'P 1'
#
loop_
_entity.id
_entity.type
_entity.pdbx_description
1 polymer ?
#
loop_
_entity_poly.entity_id
_entity_poly.type
_entity_poly.pdbx_seq_one_letter_code
_entity_poly.pdbx_strand_id
1 'polypeptide(L)'
;MSFVDTENTNKVIRAIKQTVDGSHWECIVGHVGAGKTFLYEHMLHFWRDYPNKFQVIEMGRCYESFDYNINQVMKVMISELSPDREIPGNAHAKQLILREILTTAFKRKRKIVLLFDESQALSGKLLRDLKKIHEISIPEKENLFSIVMFGKNEGPWLRSLIKTQEIGWRIRKTNLEPLKDNEVLSFAERAFEVKFESGQNGQKARQIFIQNTFPTPLGVKHQIQKIERTFPGWNRALTYEQAKIIFPQSFGEILKKLKITQRDVARKIRENTGKDFSKAAISTYLSGDEHDIKKSRLSLDGHKITLEAALDLIREESPGDVKSAEVLLRTVNE
;
A
#
# COMPACT_ATOMS: atom_id res chain seq x y z
N MET A 1 17.66 5.65 0.40
CA MET A 1 16.44 6.49 0.37
C MET A 1 16.14 6.86 1.81
N SER A 2 16.01 8.14 2.12
CA SER A 2 15.72 8.64 3.47
C SER A 2 14.25 8.44 3.83
N PHE A 3 13.96 8.25 5.12
CA PHE A 3 12.57 8.27 5.62
C PHE A 3 12.02 9.69 5.47
N VAL A 4 10.85 9.81 4.85
CA VAL A 4 10.16 11.09 4.72
C VAL A 4 8.91 11.01 5.60
N ASP A 5 8.93 11.79 6.68
CA ASP A 5 7.75 11.95 7.52
C ASP A 5 6.66 12.69 6.75
N THR A 6 5.49 12.05 6.66
CA THR A 6 4.24 12.62 6.18
C THR A 6 3.24 12.68 7.35
N GLU A 7 2.13 13.39 7.18
CA GLU A 7 1.10 13.45 8.23
C GLU A 7 0.55 12.05 8.53
N ASN A 8 0.38 11.28 7.46
CA ASN A 8 -0.10 9.91 7.51
C ASN A 8 0.90 8.95 8.17
N THR A 9 2.20 8.98 7.81
CA THR A 9 3.18 8.11 8.49
C THR A 9 3.28 8.43 9.98
N ASN A 10 3.20 9.70 10.37
CA ASN A 10 3.17 10.13 11.77
C ASN A 10 1.95 9.61 12.53
N LYS A 11 0.78 9.53 11.88
CA LYS A 11 -0.42 8.92 12.45
C LYS A 11 -0.21 7.41 12.68
N VAL A 12 0.33 6.70 11.70
CA VAL A 12 0.61 5.27 11.82
C VAL A 12 1.67 4.98 12.91
N ILE A 13 2.75 5.75 12.97
CA ILE A 13 3.78 5.63 14.01
C ILE A 13 3.17 5.83 15.40
N ARG A 14 2.28 6.82 15.57
CA ARG A 14 1.57 7.04 16.84
C ARG A 14 0.69 5.86 17.23
N ALA A 15 -0.06 5.29 16.27
CA ALA A 15 -0.88 4.10 16.50
C ALA A 15 -0.02 2.90 16.94
N ILE A 16 1.10 2.64 16.24
CA ILE A 16 2.06 1.59 16.60
C ILE A 16 2.60 1.80 18.02
N LYS A 17 3.04 3.02 18.37
CA LYS A 17 3.55 3.34 19.71
C LYS A 17 2.50 3.07 20.79
N GLN A 18 1.25 3.52 20.58
CA GLN A 18 0.15 3.25 21.51
C GLN A 18 -0.16 1.75 21.64
N THR A 19 -0.01 0.98 20.56
CA THR A 19 -0.15 -0.49 20.58
C THR A 19 0.96 -1.15 21.39
N VAL A 20 2.20 -0.71 21.20
CA VAL A 20 3.34 -1.24 21.94
C VAL A 20 3.29 -0.87 23.42
N ASP A 21 2.81 0.34 23.74
CA ASP A 21 2.66 0.78 25.12
C ASP A 21 1.58 0.00 25.87
N GLY A 22 0.46 -0.33 25.19
CA GLY A 22 -0.65 -1.06 25.76
C GLY A 22 -0.57 -2.59 25.68
N SER A 23 0.45 -3.16 25.03
CA SER A 23 0.47 -4.61 24.73
C SER A 23 -0.76 -5.06 23.91
N HIS A 24 -1.12 -4.24 22.91
CA HIS A 24 -2.26 -4.50 22.03
C HIS A 24 -1.83 -5.15 20.71
N TRP A 25 -2.82 -5.44 19.86
CA TRP A 25 -2.64 -5.94 18.52
C TRP A 25 -3.02 -4.89 17.47
N GLU A 26 -2.07 -4.49 16.62
CA GLU A 26 -2.27 -3.56 15.51
C GLU A 26 -2.04 -4.23 14.15
N CYS A 27 -2.89 -3.91 13.19
CA CYS A 27 -2.76 -4.27 11.79
C CYS A 27 -2.73 -3.01 10.93
N ILE A 28 -1.55 -2.73 10.38
CA ILE A 28 -1.29 -1.63 9.46
C ILE A 28 -1.54 -2.15 8.05
N VAL A 29 -2.49 -1.54 7.36
CA VAL A 29 -2.84 -1.92 5.99
C VAL A 29 -2.65 -0.77 5.02
N GLY A 30 -2.20 -1.07 3.82
CA GLY A 30 -2.01 -0.06 2.78
C GLY A 30 -1.81 -0.68 1.41
N HIS A 31 -1.94 0.15 0.37
CA HIS A 31 -1.73 -0.28 -1.01
C HIS A 31 -0.29 -0.76 -1.25
N VAL A 32 -0.09 -1.44 -2.38
CA VAL A 32 1.26 -1.78 -2.86
C VAL A 32 2.06 -0.50 -3.05
N GLY A 33 3.30 -0.49 -2.57
CA GLY A 33 4.19 0.67 -2.68
C GLY A 33 3.90 1.83 -1.71
N ALA A 34 2.92 1.71 -0.80
CA ALA A 34 2.57 2.74 0.17
C ALA A 34 3.66 3.02 1.24
N GLY A 35 4.73 2.22 1.28
CA GLY A 35 5.81 2.38 2.26
C GLY A 35 5.67 1.52 3.52
N LYS A 36 4.82 0.49 3.51
CA LYS A 36 4.62 -0.45 4.64
C LYS A 36 5.93 -1.09 5.13
N THR A 37 6.66 -1.76 4.24
CA THR A 37 7.96 -2.38 4.57
C THR A 37 8.98 -1.34 5.01
N PHE A 38 8.95 -0.12 4.44
CA PHE A 38 9.85 0.94 4.88
C PHE A 38 9.54 1.40 6.32
N LEU A 39 8.26 1.48 6.67
CA LEU A 39 7.80 1.79 8.02
C LEU A 39 8.10 0.64 9.01
N TYR A 40 7.96 -0.62 8.56
CA TYR A 40 8.39 -1.81 9.31
C TYR A 40 9.85 -1.69 9.72
N GLU A 41 10.75 -1.46 8.75
CA GLU A 41 12.20 -1.33 8.99
C GLU A 41 12.51 -0.13 9.90
N HIS A 42 11.86 1.01 9.66
CA HIS A 42 12.04 2.20 10.49
C HIS A 42 11.68 1.94 11.96
N MET A 43 10.53 1.30 12.21
CA MET A 43 10.10 0.96 13.57
C MET A 43 11.01 -0.09 14.21
N LEU A 44 11.45 -1.08 13.42
CA LEU A 44 12.37 -2.11 13.86
C LEU A 44 13.69 -1.51 14.34
N HIS A 45 14.31 -0.65 13.53
CA HIS A 45 15.52 0.07 13.90
C HIS A 45 15.31 0.90 15.17
N PHE A 46 14.21 1.68 15.23
CA PHE A 46 13.89 2.47 16.41
C PHE A 46 13.85 1.61 17.68
N TRP A 47 13.19 0.44 17.67
CA TRP A 47 13.14 -0.40 18.88
C TRP A 47 14.47 -1.07 19.21
N ARG A 48 15.25 -1.46 18.19
CA ARG A 48 16.59 -2.04 18.37
C ARG A 48 17.57 -1.04 19.01
N ASP A 49 17.39 0.26 18.79
CA ASP A 49 18.19 1.32 19.43
C ASP A 49 17.94 1.44 20.95
N TYR A 50 16.85 0.85 21.47
CA TYR A 50 16.52 0.86 22.89
C TYR A 50 16.32 -0.57 23.44
N PRO A 51 17.37 -1.43 23.43
CA PRO A 51 17.27 -2.85 23.75
C PRO A 51 16.89 -3.11 25.22
N ASN A 52 17.18 -2.16 26.11
CA ASN A 52 16.79 -2.22 27.53
C ASN A 52 15.28 -2.03 27.73
N LYS A 53 14.59 -1.40 26.77
CA LYS A 53 13.16 -1.08 26.85
C LYS A 53 12.33 -1.99 25.96
N PHE A 54 12.84 -2.38 24.79
CA PHE A 54 12.13 -3.20 23.83
C PHE A 54 12.89 -4.49 23.53
N GLN A 55 12.14 -5.53 23.15
CA GLN A 55 12.66 -6.70 22.48
C GLN A 55 11.71 -7.02 21.33
N VAL A 56 12.23 -6.99 20.12
CA VAL A 56 11.45 -7.22 18.90
C VAL A 56 11.73 -8.64 18.42
N ILE A 57 10.68 -9.37 18.10
CA ILE A 57 10.72 -10.72 17.56
C ILE A 57 10.21 -10.60 16.13
N GLU A 58 11.12 -10.70 15.18
CA GLU A 58 10.80 -10.61 13.76
C GLU A 58 10.37 -11.97 13.24
N MET A 59 9.13 -12.07 12.80
CA MET A 59 8.66 -13.21 12.03
C MET A 59 9.02 -13.09 10.54
N GLY A 60 9.62 -11.96 10.14
CA GLY A 60 10.01 -11.64 8.77
C GLY A 60 8.82 -11.47 7.83
N ARG A 61 9.08 -11.68 6.54
CA ARG A 61 8.05 -11.68 5.49
C ARG A 61 7.28 -12.99 5.52
N CYS A 62 5.96 -12.89 5.61
CA CYS A 62 5.09 -14.05 5.44
C CYS A 62 4.97 -14.39 3.95
N TYR A 63 5.35 -15.61 3.59
CA TYR A 63 5.24 -16.10 2.21
C TYR A 63 3.97 -16.93 2.06
N GLU A 64 3.21 -16.70 1.00
CA GLU A 64 2.01 -17.52 0.69
C GLU A 64 2.37 -19.00 0.43
N SER A 65 3.61 -19.28 0.04
CA SER A 65 4.13 -20.64 -0.17
C SER A 65 4.55 -21.34 1.13
N PHE A 66 4.49 -20.67 2.28
CA PHE A 66 4.91 -21.22 3.56
C PHE A 66 3.89 -20.92 4.66
N ASP A 67 3.22 -21.96 5.14
CA ASP A 67 2.27 -21.84 6.24
C ASP A 67 2.99 -21.84 7.59
N TYR A 68 3.06 -20.67 8.21
CA TYR A 68 3.41 -20.57 9.63
C TYR A 68 2.40 -21.32 10.49
N ASN A 69 2.90 -22.04 11.49
CA ASN A 69 2.08 -22.59 12.55
C ASN A 69 2.44 -21.99 13.92
N ILE A 70 1.51 -22.08 14.87
CA ILE A 70 1.67 -21.50 16.21
C ILE A 70 2.88 -22.07 16.96
N ASN A 71 3.23 -23.34 16.72
CA ASN A 71 4.40 -23.98 17.33
C ASN A 71 5.71 -23.35 16.87
N GLN A 72 5.80 -22.95 15.60
CA GLN A 72 6.94 -22.22 15.05
C GLN A 72 7.01 -20.82 15.62
N VAL A 73 5.89 -20.11 15.70
CA VAL A 73 5.83 -18.78 16.33
C VAL A 73 6.32 -18.84 17.78
N MET A 74 5.78 -19.74 18.60
CA MET A 74 6.22 -19.89 19.99
C MET A 74 7.70 -20.30 20.09
N LYS A 75 8.18 -21.17 19.20
CA LYS A 75 9.60 -21.55 19.16
C LYS A 75 10.49 -20.34 18.90
N VAL A 76 10.18 -19.54 17.88
CA VAL A 76 10.93 -18.31 17.55
C VAL A 76 10.87 -17.34 18.73
N MET A 77 9.69 -17.12 19.33
CA MET A 77 9.57 -16.26 20.50
C MET A 77 10.44 -16.72 21.66
N ILE A 78 10.45 -18.01 21.99
CA ILE A 78 11.28 -18.54 23.09
C ILE A 78 12.77 -18.38 22.76
N SER A 79 13.19 -18.73 21.54
CA SER A 79 14.58 -18.60 21.08
C SER A 79 15.09 -17.16 21.17
N GLU A 80 14.28 -16.19 20.74
CA GLU A 80 14.66 -14.77 20.76
C GLU A 80 14.64 -14.18 22.17
N LEU A 81 13.69 -14.59 23.01
CA LEU A 81 13.54 -14.05 24.36
C LEU A 81 14.49 -14.70 25.38
N SER A 82 14.87 -15.95 25.16
CA SER A 82 15.69 -16.75 26.07
C SER A 82 16.55 -17.76 25.28
N PRO A 83 17.63 -17.31 24.63
CA PRO A 83 18.43 -18.13 23.69
C PRO A 83 18.97 -19.44 24.28
N ASP A 84 19.33 -19.45 25.56
CA ASP A 84 19.93 -20.60 26.24
C ASP A 84 18.90 -21.63 26.74
N ARG A 85 17.61 -21.38 26.50
CA ARG A 85 16.54 -22.23 27.06
C ARG A 85 16.19 -23.37 26.12
N GLU A 86 16.15 -24.58 26.67
CA GLU A 86 15.68 -25.75 25.93
C GLU A 86 14.20 -25.59 25.55
N ILE A 87 13.90 -25.83 24.26
CA ILE A 87 12.56 -25.64 23.71
C ILE A 87 11.88 -27.01 23.61
N PRO A 88 10.81 -27.26 24.39
CA PRO A 88 10.14 -28.54 24.39
C PRO A 88 9.43 -28.77 23.06
N GLY A 89 9.23 -30.04 22.68
CA GLY A 89 8.48 -30.39 21.46
C GLY A 89 6.98 -30.05 21.55
N ASN A 90 6.38 -30.24 22.74
CA ASN A 90 4.95 -30.08 23.00
C ASN A 90 4.51 -28.59 23.06
N ALA A 91 3.42 -28.27 22.36
CA ALA A 91 2.81 -26.93 22.33
C ALA A 91 2.44 -26.40 23.73
N HIS A 92 1.85 -27.23 24.60
CA HIS A 92 1.44 -26.80 25.94
C HIS A 92 2.66 -26.43 26.80
N ALA A 93 3.73 -27.22 26.72
CA ALA A 93 4.98 -26.94 27.42
C ALA A 93 5.62 -25.62 26.92
N LYS A 94 5.61 -25.37 25.59
CA LYS A 94 6.06 -24.09 25.03
C LYS A 94 5.24 -22.91 25.56
N GLN A 95 3.92 -23.06 25.64
CA GLN A 95 3.05 -22.00 26.15
C GLN A 95 3.36 -21.64 27.61
N LEU A 96 3.58 -22.64 28.48
CA LEU A 96 3.94 -22.42 29.87
C LEU A 96 5.30 -21.71 30.00
N ILE A 97 6.30 -22.16 29.25
CA ILE A 97 7.63 -21.52 29.20
C ILE A 97 7.51 -20.08 28.71
N LEU A 98 6.76 -19.86 27.63
CA LEU A 98 6.55 -18.54 27.06
C LEU A 98 5.88 -17.61 28.07
N ARG A 99 4.87 -18.08 28.81
CA ARG A 99 4.22 -17.31 29.87
C ARG A 99 5.20 -16.85 30.95
N GLU A 100 6.08 -17.73 31.41
CA GLU A 100 7.09 -17.40 32.41
C GLU A 100 8.09 -16.35 31.90
N ILE A 101 8.58 -16.52 30.67
CA ILE A 101 9.50 -15.59 30.01
C ILE A 101 8.85 -14.20 29.88
N LEU A 102 7.62 -14.16 29.35
CA LEU A 102 6.85 -12.92 29.17
C LEU A 102 6.57 -12.22 30.50
N THR A 103 6.24 -12.98 31.55
CA THR A 103 6.03 -12.44 32.90
C THR A 103 7.31 -11.80 33.45
N THR A 104 8.45 -12.45 33.24
CA THR A 104 9.76 -11.93 33.65
C THR A 104 10.10 -10.64 32.90
N ALA A 105 9.85 -10.59 31.59
CA ALA A 105 10.04 -9.40 30.79
C ALA A 105 9.17 -8.23 31.27
N PHE A 106 7.89 -8.50 31.58
CA PHE A 106 6.97 -7.52 32.14
C PHE A 106 7.46 -6.96 33.48
N LYS A 107 7.88 -7.82 34.41
CA LYS A 107 8.43 -7.38 35.71
C LYS A 107 9.68 -6.51 35.56
N ARG A 108 10.48 -6.75 34.52
CA ARG A 108 11.63 -5.93 34.14
C ARG A 108 11.26 -4.67 33.34
N LYS A 109 9.97 -4.38 33.17
CA LYS A 109 9.44 -3.27 32.36
C LYS A 109 9.89 -3.28 30.90
N ARG A 110 10.25 -4.46 30.37
CA ARG A 110 10.64 -4.66 28.97
C ARG A 110 9.41 -4.95 28.13
N LYS A 111 9.29 -4.27 26.99
CA LYS A 111 8.18 -4.42 26.05
C LYS A 111 8.56 -5.42 24.97
N ILE A 112 7.76 -6.46 24.84
CA ILE A 112 7.94 -7.48 23.81
C ILE A 112 7.04 -7.14 22.61
N VAL A 113 7.61 -7.13 21.41
CA VAL A 113 6.90 -6.81 20.17
C VAL A 113 7.09 -7.94 19.16
N LEU A 114 6.00 -8.59 18.77
CA LEU A 114 5.98 -9.58 17.69
C LEU A 114 5.61 -8.88 16.39
N LEU A 115 6.50 -8.95 15.39
CA LEU A 115 6.41 -8.14 14.17
C LEU A 115 6.27 -9.02 12.92
N PHE A 116 5.22 -8.79 12.12
CA PHE A 116 4.95 -9.50 10.87
C PHE A 116 4.91 -8.54 9.68
N ASP A 117 5.61 -8.88 8.58
CA ASP A 117 5.45 -8.23 7.27
C ASP A 117 4.68 -9.15 6.30
N GLU A 118 4.00 -8.58 5.32
CA GLU A 118 3.16 -9.31 4.33
C GLU A 118 2.10 -10.23 4.99
N SER A 119 1.47 -9.74 6.05
CA SER A 119 0.55 -10.49 6.93
C SER A 119 -0.70 -11.03 6.24
N GLN A 120 -1.00 -10.62 5.00
CA GLN A 120 -2.06 -11.26 4.21
C GLN A 120 -1.82 -12.75 3.93
N ALA A 121 -0.57 -13.22 4.03
CA ALA A 121 -0.23 -14.63 3.91
C ALA A 121 -0.55 -15.44 5.19
N LEU A 122 -0.92 -14.79 6.30
CA LEU A 122 -1.29 -15.51 7.52
C LEU A 122 -2.65 -16.19 7.37
N SER A 123 -2.71 -17.49 7.66
CA SER A 123 -3.96 -18.24 7.65
C SER A 123 -4.90 -17.82 8.78
N GLY A 124 -6.21 -17.92 8.55
CA GLY A 124 -7.21 -17.63 9.59
C GLY A 124 -7.11 -18.55 10.82
N LYS A 125 -6.59 -19.78 10.64
CA LYS A 125 -6.29 -20.70 11.74
C LYS A 125 -5.17 -20.14 12.62
N LEU A 126 -4.06 -19.71 12.00
CA LEU A 126 -2.95 -19.12 12.73
C LEU A 126 -3.37 -17.86 13.47
N LEU A 127 -4.18 -16.98 12.89
CA LEU A 127 -4.68 -15.78 13.59
C LEU A 127 -5.49 -16.13 14.86
N ARG A 128 -6.32 -17.19 14.81
CA ARG A 128 -7.03 -17.69 16.01
C ARG A 128 -6.08 -18.28 17.05
N ASP A 129 -5.03 -18.98 16.63
CA ASP A 129 -4.05 -19.52 17.55
C ASP A 129 -3.13 -18.43 18.13
N LEU A 130 -2.81 -17.39 17.35
CA LEU A 130 -2.11 -16.18 17.78
C LEU A 130 -2.90 -15.43 18.87
N LYS A 131 -4.23 -15.33 18.71
CA LYS A 131 -5.10 -14.77 19.76
C LYS A 131 -4.89 -15.51 21.09
N LYS A 132 -4.94 -16.85 21.09
CA LYS A 132 -4.83 -17.64 22.33
C LYS A 132 -3.51 -17.39 23.05
N ILE A 133 -2.40 -17.21 22.32
CA ILE A 133 -1.11 -16.87 22.94
C ILE A 133 -1.04 -15.39 23.35
N HIS A 134 -1.69 -14.48 22.63
CA HIS A 134 -1.73 -13.06 22.98
C HIS A 134 -2.48 -12.82 24.29
N GLU A 135 -3.54 -13.60 24.52
CA GLU A 135 -4.35 -13.62 25.76
C GLU A 135 -3.61 -14.25 26.96
N ILE A 136 -2.31 -14.55 26.85
CA ILE A 136 -1.49 -14.88 28.02
C ILE A 136 -1.43 -13.65 28.92
N SER A 137 -2.15 -13.76 30.04
CA SER A 137 -2.31 -12.70 31.04
C SER A 137 -1.71 -13.06 32.39
N ILE A 138 -1.53 -12.02 33.20
CA ILE A 138 -1.26 -12.06 34.65
C ILE A 138 -2.30 -11.16 35.35
N PRO A 139 -2.50 -11.25 36.68
CA PRO A 139 -3.49 -10.44 37.39
C PRO A 139 -3.38 -8.93 37.14
N GLU A 140 -2.16 -8.43 36.94
CA GLU A 140 -1.87 -7.00 36.73
C GLU A 140 -2.00 -6.55 35.27
N LYS A 141 -2.09 -7.49 34.30
CA LYS A 141 -2.06 -7.15 32.87
C LYS A 141 -2.67 -8.22 31.97
N GLU A 142 -3.57 -7.78 31.09
CA GLU A 142 -4.33 -8.65 30.17
C GLU A 142 -3.48 -9.30 29.08
N ASN A 143 -2.45 -8.62 28.56
CA ASN A 143 -1.58 -9.13 27.51
C ASN A 143 -0.13 -8.75 27.81
N LEU A 144 0.82 -9.65 27.58
CA LEU A 144 2.23 -9.43 27.96
C LEU A 144 3.15 -8.99 26.82
N PHE A 145 2.66 -8.98 25.58
CA PHE A 145 3.39 -8.54 24.40
C PHE A 145 2.44 -7.88 23.41
N SER A 146 2.98 -7.15 22.44
CA SER A 146 2.21 -6.56 21.34
C SER A 146 2.39 -7.36 20.07
N ILE A 147 1.39 -7.36 19.21
CA ILE A 147 1.51 -7.84 17.83
C ILE A 147 1.34 -6.66 16.88
N VAL A 148 2.29 -6.47 15.99
CA VAL A 148 2.25 -5.45 14.94
C VAL A 148 2.37 -6.12 13.59
N MET A 149 1.36 -5.94 12.75
CA MET A 149 1.26 -6.59 11.44
C MET A 149 1.21 -5.56 10.33
N PHE A 150 1.88 -5.83 9.22
CA PHE A 150 1.78 -5.06 7.99
C PHE A 150 1.18 -5.92 6.88
N GLY A 151 0.18 -5.42 6.15
CA GLY A 151 -0.44 -6.17 5.06
C GLY A 151 -1.17 -5.33 4.01
N LYS A 152 -1.74 -5.99 3.00
CA LYS A 152 -2.50 -5.34 1.92
C LYS A 152 -3.87 -4.82 2.41
N ASN A 153 -4.28 -3.62 2.01
CA ASN A 153 -5.58 -3.06 2.41
C ASN A 153 -6.80 -3.67 1.69
N GLU A 154 -6.62 -4.77 0.98
CA GLU A 154 -7.66 -5.45 0.21
C GLU A 154 -7.49 -6.97 0.26
N GLY A 155 -8.54 -7.67 -0.18
CA GLY A 155 -8.55 -9.12 -0.30
C GLY A 155 -9.34 -9.84 0.80
N PRO A 156 -9.52 -11.18 0.66
CA PRO A 156 -10.27 -11.99 1.61
C PRO A 156 -9.70 -11.98 3.03
N TRP A 157 -8.36 -11.89 3.16
CA TRP A 157 -7.66 -11.91 4.45
C TRP A 157 -8.10 -10.77 5.38
N LEU A 158 -8.28 -9.56 4.83
CA LEU A 158 -8.66 -8.39 5.62
C LEU A 158 -10.11 -8.51 6.09
N ARG A 159 -10.97 -9.12 5.25
CA ARG A 159 -12.36 -9.40 5.63
C ARG A 159 -12.42 -10.44 6.73
N SER A 160 -11.66 -11.52 6.66
CA SER A 160 -11.62 -12.54 7.71
C SER A 160 -11.03 -12.00 9.02
N LEU A 161 -10.07 -11.09 8.93
CA LEU A 161 -9.46 -10.43 10.08
C LEU A 161 -10.42 -9.46 10.79
N ILE A 162 -11.16 -8.63 10.06
CA ILE A 162 -11.99 -7.57 10.65
C ILE A 162 -13.43 -8.02 10.94
N LYS A 163 -14.05 -8.84 10.07
CA LYS A 163 -15.48 -9.17 10.18
C LYS A 163 -15.79 -10.28 11.19
N THR A 164 -14.78 -10.92 11.76
CA THR A 164 -14.99 -11.95 12.78
C THR A 164 -14.96 -11.33 14.17
N GLN A 165 -15.99 -11.55 14.99
CA GLN A 165 -16.04 -11.00 16.36
C GLN A 165 -14.88 -11.51 17.22
N GLU A 166 -14.43 -12.75 16.98
CA GLU A 166 -13.34 -13.37 17.73
C GLU A 166 -12.03 -12.59 17.62
N ILE A 167 -11.64 -12.21 16.39
CA ILE A 167 -10.33 -11.60 16.10
C ILE A 167 -10.46 -10.10 15.87
N GLY A 168 -11.46 -9.68 15.09
CA GLY A 168 -11.63 -8.30 14.64
C GLY A 168 -11.80 -7.29 15.77
N TRP A 169 -12.38 -7.69 16.90
CA TRP A 169 -12.52 -6.80 18.07
C TRP A 169 -11.22 -6.63 18.87
N ARG A 170 -10.24 -7.50 18.68
CA ARG A 170 -8.93 -7.44 19.35
C ARG A 170 -7.89 -6.70 18.51
N ILE A 171 -8.09 -6.64 17.20
CA ILE A 171 -7.14 -6.04 16.28
C ILE A 171 -7.59 -4.63 15.92
N ARG A 172 -6.75 -3.66 16.25
CA ARG A 172 -6.88 -2.31 15.72
C ARG A 172 -6.37 -2.27 14.29
N LYS A 173 -7.16 -1.66 13.41
CA LYS A 173 -6.81 -1.48 12.01
C LYS A 173 -6.42 -0.02 11.76
N THR A 174 -5.18 0.20 11.35
CA THR A 174 -4.73 1.52 10.90
C THR A 174 -4.44 1.48 9.40
N ASN A 175 -5.02 2.40 8.64
CA ASN A 175 -4.73 2.55 7.22
C ASN A 175 -3.48 3.42 7.04
N LEU A 176 -2.50 2.91 6.31
CA LEU A 176 -1.47 3.72 5.66
C LEU A 176 -2.06 4.19 4.33
N GLU A 177 -2.69 5.36 4.39
CA GLU A 177 -3.36 5.99 3.25
C GLU A 177 -2.39 6.37 2.11
N PRO A 178 -2.87 6.54 0.87
CA PRO A 178 -2.09 7.14 -0.19
C PRO A 178 -1.60 8.55 0.17
N LEU A 179 -0.52 8.98 -0.47
CA LEU A 179 0.00 10.35 -0.35
C LEU A 179 -1.03 11.35 -0.89
N LYS A 180 -1.24 12.45 -0.16
CA LYS A 180 -1.96 13.62 -0.69
C LYS A 180 -1.13 14.27 -1.81
N ASP A 181 -1.76 15.06 -2.69
CA ASP A 181 -1.08 15.71 -3.81
C ASP A 181 0.12 16.57 -3.39
N ASN A 182 -0.02 17.31 -2.28
CA ASN A 182 1.08 18.08 -1.69
C ASN A 182 2.18 17.17 -1.11
N GLU A 183 1.83 16.02 -0.55
CA GLU A 183 2.78 15.03 -0.04
C GLU A 183 3.52 14.32 -1.19
N VAL A 184 2.88 14.10 -2.35
CA VAL A 184 3.53 13.58 -3.56
C VAL A 184 4.68 14.49 -3.99
N LEU A 185 4.42 15.80 -4.08
CA LEU A 185 5.44 16.80 -4.43
C LEU A 185 6.53 16.88 -3.36
N SER A 186 6.15 17.00 -2.10
CA SER A 186 7.09 17.06 -0.97
C SER A 186 7.97 15.81 -0.90
N PHE A 187 7.42 14.62 -1.18
CA PHE A 187 8.17 13.38 -1.23
C PHE A 187 9.16 13.36 -2.39
N ALA A 188 8.76 13.81 -3.58
CA ALA A 188 9.66 13.94 -4.73
C ALA A 188 10.83 14.92 -4.43
N GLU A 189 10.53 16.06 -3.83
CA GLU A 189 11.52 17.08 -3.43
C GLU A 189 12.48 16.55 -2.35
N ARG A 190 11.96 15.88 -1.30
CA ARG A 190 12.76 15.46 -0.14
C ARG A 190 13.51 14.13 -0.34
N ALA A 191 12.89 13.14 -0.98
CA ALA A 191 13.47 11.80 -1.12
C ALA A 191 14.36 11.66 -2.36
N PHE A 192 14.14 12.52 -3.37
CA PHE A 192 14.81 12.42 -4.68
C PHE A 192 15.37 13.76 -5.18
N GLU A 193 15.32 14.81 -4.36
CA GLU A 193 15.92 16.11 -4.66
C GLU A 193 15.38 16.76 -5.95
N VAL A 194 14.15 16.41 -6.34
CA VAL A 194 13.49 16.99 -7.51
C VAL A 194 13.17 18.45 -7.22
N LYS A 195 13.51 19.33 -8.16
CA LYS A 195 13.11 20.74 -8.16
C LYS A 195 12.09 20.94 -9.29
N PHE A 196 11.05 21.71 -9.03
CA PHE A 196 10.13 22.14 -10.08
C PHE A 196 10.50 23.55 -10.52
N GLU A 197 10.30 23.85 -11.80
CA GLU A 197 10.43 25.22 -12.34
C GLU A 197 9.65 26.23 -11.47
N SER A 198 10.09 27.48 -11.41
CA SER A 198 9.41 28.54 -10.67
C SER A 198 8.27 29.18 -11.48
N GLY A 199 7.36 29.89 -10.81
CA GLY A 199 6.29 30.65 -11.46
C GLY A 199 5.17 29.77 -12.01
N GLN A 200 4.41 30.29 -12.99
CA GLN A 200 3.21 29.63 -13.52
C GLN A 200 3.53 28.30 -14.23
N ASN A 201 4.63 28.24 -14.98
CA ASN A 201 5.07 27.00 -15.64
C ASN A 201 5.40 25.91 -14.62
N GLY A 202 6.04 26.31 -13.51
CA GLY A 202 6.24 25.44 -12.35
C GLY A 202 4.98 24.80 -11.81
N GLN A 203 3.93 25.59 -11.62
CA GLN A 203 2.64 25.08 -11.13
C GLN A 203 2.02 24.09 -12.12
N LYS A 204 2.09 24.37 -13.42
CA LYS A 204 1.62 23.44 -14.46
C LYS A 204 2.43 22.14 -14.46
N ALA A 205 3.75 22.21 -14.32
CA ALA A 205 4.62 21.04 -14.23
C ALA A 205 4.29 20.17 -13.01
N ARG A 206 4.08 20.79 -11.85
CA ARG A 206 3.64 20.13 -10.61
C ARG A 206 2.29 19.42 -10.81
N GLN A 207 1.33 20.08 -11.44
CA GLN A 207 0.02 19.50 -11.72
C GLN A 207 0.12 18.29 -12.65
N ILE A 208 0.85 18.40 -13.76
CA ILE A 208 1.09 17.28 -14.69
C ILE A 208 1.73 16.10 -13.95
N PHE A 209 2.73 16.37 -13.11
CA PHE A 209 3.41 15.33 -12.33
C PHE A 209 2.46 14.61 -11.39
N ILE A 210 1.64 15.34 -10.63
CA ILE A 210 0.63 14.77 -9.72
C ILE A 210 -0.37 13.91 -10.49
N GLN A 211 -0.95 14.43 -11.58
CA GLN A 211 -1.96 13.74 -12.38
C GLN A 211 -1.45 12.40 -12.94
N ASN A 212 -0.15 12.31 -13.19
CA ASN A 212 0.50 11.14 -13.76
C ASN A 212 1.21 10.24 -12.72
N THR A 213 1.10 10.57 -11.43
CA THR A 213 1.75 9.82 -10.37
C THR A 213 0.72 9.07 -9.54
N PHE A 214 0.87 7.75 -9.45
CA PHE A 214 0.11 7.00 -8.46
C PHE A 214 0.55 7.47 -7.05
N PRO A 215 -0.38 7.84 -6.14
CA PRO A 215 -0.08 8.54 -4.89
C PRO A 215 0.57 7.62 -3.84
N THR A 216 1.71 7.03 -4.16
CA THR A 216 2.51 6.19 -3.27
C THR A 216 3.99 6.51 -3.47
N PRO A 217 4.84 6.27 -2.45
CA PRO A 217 6.29 6.36 -2.59
C PRO A 217 6.86 5.62 -3.81
N LEU A 218 6.33 4.42 -4.10
CA LEU A 218 6.72 3.65 -5.27
C LEU A 218 6.29 4.31 -6.58
N GLY A 219 5.08 4.88 -6.64
CA GLY A 219 4.58 5.63 -7.79
C GLY A 219 5.46 6.84 -8.10
N VAL A 220 5.84 7.61 -7.08
CA VAL A 220 6.79 8.73 -7.22
C VAL A 220 8.14 8.25 -7.75
N LYS A 221 8.71 7.19 -7.15
CA LYS A 221 9.96 6.58 -7.60
C LYS A 221 9.90 6.20 -9.08
N HIS A 222 8.80 5.56 -9.49
CA HIS A 222 8.61 5.11 -10.86
C HIS A 222 8.62 6.27 -11.85
N GLN A 223 7.90 7.36 -11.55
CA GLN A 223 7.88 8.53 -12.44
C GLN A 223 9.23 9.25 -12.49
N ILE A 224 9.97 9.32 -11.39
CA ILE A 224 11.32 9.89 -11.37
C ILE A 224 12.28 9.07 -12.22
N GLN A 225 12.25 7.75 -12.11
CA GLN A 225 13.04 6.86 -12.96
C GLN A 225 12.66 6.98 -14.45
N LYS A 226 11.37 7.22 -14.73
CA LYS A 226 10.91 7.50 -16.09
C LYS A 226 11.54 8.80 -16.63
N ILE A 227 11.57 9.87 -15.83
CA ILE A 227 12.21 11.14 -16.21
C ILE A 227 13.70 10.94 -16.48
N GLU A 228 14.42 10.26 -15.59
CA GLU A 228 15.87 9.99 -15.75
C GLU A 228 16.19 9.22 -17.03
N ARG A 229 15.35 8.24 -17.41
CA ARG A 229 15.53 7.46 -18.64
C ARG A 229 15.26 8.29 -19.89
N THR A 230 14.30 9.20 -19.86
CA THR A 230 13.95 10.05 -21.00
C THR A 230 14.96 11.18 -21.20
N PHE A 231 15.53 11.73 -20.11
CA PHE A 231 16.51 12.80 -20.16
C PHE A 231 17.83 12.37 -19.50
N PRO A 232 18.74 11.72 -20.25
CA PRO A 232 20.08 11.39 -19.74
C PRO A 232 20.80 12.64 -19.21
N GLY A 233 21.33 12.58 -18.00
CA GLY A 233 21.98 13.72 -17.35
C GLY A 233 21.02 14.75 -16.76
N TRP A 234 19.75 14.41 -16.56
CA TRP A 234 18.76 15.29 -15.95
C TRP A 234 19.23 15.85 -14.59
N ASN A 235 19.28 17.19 -14.49
CA ASN A 235 19.74 17.94 -13.33
C ASN A 235 18.74 18.01 -12.17
N ARG A 236 17.77 17.08 -12.12
CA ARG A 236 16.67 17.04 -11.14
C ARG A 236 15.69 18.23 -11.21
N ALA A 237 15.82 19.14 -12.17
CA ALA A 237 14.86 20.23 -12.33
C ALA A 237 13.82 19.85 -13.40
N LEU A 238 12.57 19.61 -13.01
CA LEU A 238 11.47 19.34 -13.92
C LEU A 238 10.85 20.65 -14.42
N THR A 239 11.01 20.92 -15.72
CA THR A 239 10.35 22.05 -16.39
C THR A 239 8.99 21.67 -16.95
N TYR A 240 8.17 22.68 -17.27
CA TYR A 240 6.87 22.45 -17.90
C TYR A 240 6.97 21.71 -19.24
N GLU A 241 7.92 22.09 -20.10
CA GLU A 241 8.10 21.43 -21.40
C GLU A 241 8.59 19.99 -21.24
N GLN A 242 9.47 19.72 -20.29
CA GLN A 242 9.89 18.35 -19.96
C GLN A 242 8.72 17.49 -19.47
N ALA A 243 7.86 18.05 -18.63
CA ALA A 243 6.68 17.35 -18.13
C ALA A 243 5.73 16.98 -19.28
N LYS A 244 5.48 17.88 -20.23
CA LYS A 244 4.64 17.61 -21.42
C LYS A 244 5.22 16.52 -22.33
N ILE A 245 6.54 16.45 -22.46
CA ILE A 245 7.20 15.45 -23.30
C ILE A 245 7.08 14.04 -22.68
N ILE A 246 7.22 13.93 -21.35
CA ILE A 246 7.25 12.63 -20.66
C ILE A 246 5.86 12.09 -20.37
N PHE A 247 4.95 12.97 -19.97
CA PHE A 247 3.66 12.59 -19.43
C PHE A 247 2.56 12.82 -20.44
N PRO A 248 1.66 11.85 -20.66
CA PRO A 248 0.49 12.05 -21.50
C PRO A 248 -0.37 13.19 -20.93
N GLN A 249 -0.83 14.05 -21.83
CA GLN A 249 -1.68 15.21 -21.53
C GLN A 249 -3.16 14.95 -21.90
N SER A 250 -3.44 13.87 -22.62
CA SER A 250 -4.80 13.48 -23.00
C SER A 250 -4.99 11.97 -22.98
N PHE A 251 -6.24 11.53 -22.83
CA PHE A 251 -6.58 10.10 -22.90
C PHE A 251 -6.20 9.48 -24.25
N GLY A 252 -6.38 10.23 -25.35
CA GLY A 252 -5.99 9.81 -26.70
C GLY A 252 -4.48 9.57 -26.85
N GLU A 253 -3.64 10.38 -26.20
CA GLU A 253 -2.19 10.17 -26.18
C GLU A 253 -1.80 8.86 -25.49
N ILE A 254 -2.50 8.49 -24.41
CA ILE A 254 -2.28 7.21 -23.71
C ILE A 254 -2.60 6.04 -24.65
N LEU A 255 -3.77 6.07 -25.29
CA LEU A 255 -4.17 5.01 -26.23
C LEU A 255 -3.17 4.88 -27.38
N LYS A 256 -2.72 6.01 -27.94
CA LYS A 256 -1.72 6.04 -29.03
C LYS A 256 -0.39 5.45 -28.58
N LYS A 257 0.09 5.81 -27.39
CA LYS A 257 1.34 5.31 -26.79
C LYS A 257 1.30 3.80 -26.58
N LEU A 258 0.16 3.29 -26.10
CA LEU A 258 -0.05 1.85 -25.86
C LEU A 258 -0.47 1.08 -27.12
N LYS A 259 -0.57 1.75 -28.27
CA LYS A 259 -1.04 1.17 -29.55
C LYS A 259 -2.44 0.54 -29.45
N ILE A 260 -3.26 0.99 -28.50
CA ILE A 260 -4.65 0.55 -28.35
C ILE A 260 -5.47 1.22 -29.45
N THR A 261 -6.03 0.42 -30.35
CA THR A 261 -6.82 0.93 -31.48
C THR A 261 -8.30 0.99 -31.13
N GLN A 262 -9.07 1.76 -31.91
CA GLN A 262 -10.53 1.76 -31.81
C GLN A 262 -11.14 0.36 -32.03
N ARG A 263 -10.45 -0.52 -32.79
CA ARG A 263 -10.90 -1.90 -32.99
C ARG A 263 -10.75 -2.74 -31.73
N ASP A 264 -9.67 -2.53 -30.98
CA ASP A 264 -9.45 -3.22 -29.70
C ASP A 264 -10.51 -2.81 -28.67
N VAL A 265 -10.80 -1.51 -28.60
CA VAL A 265 -11.88 -0.97 -27.76
C VAL A 265 -13.24 -1.54 -28.19
N ALA A 266 -13.55 -1.57 -29.49
CA ALA A 266 -14.78 -2.17 -30.01
C ALA A 266 -14.93 -3.65 -29.60
N ARG A 267 -13.85 -4.43 -29.71
CA ARG A 267 -13.80 -5.83 -29.30
C ARG A 267 -14.10 -5.97 -27.80
N LYS A 268 -13.45 -5.17 -26.96
CA LYS A 268 -13.64 -5.21 -25.51
C LYS A 268 -15.07 -4.83 -25.09
N ILE A 269 -15.68 -3.84 -25.76
CA ILE A 269 -17.09 -3.48 -25.53
C ILE A 269 -18.02 -4.67 -25.84
N ARG A 270 -17.79 -5.34 -26.98
CA ARG A 270 -18.57 -6.53 -27.37
C ARG A 270 -18.41 -7.67 -26.36
N GLU A 271 -17.18 -7.93 -25.90
CA GLU A 271 -16.89 -8.93 -24.87
C GLU A 271 -17.59 -8.62 -23.54
N ASN A 272 -17.56 -7.37 -23.09
CA ASN A 272 -18.09 -6.97 -21.79
C ASN A 272 -19.63 -6.82 -21.78
N THR A 273 -20.23 -6.42 -22.90
CA THR A 273 -21.64 -5.97 -22.92
C THR A 273 -22.50 -6.61 -24.02
N GLY A 274 -21.90 -7.32 -24.98
CA GLY A 274 -22.60 -7.84 -26.16
C GLY A 274 -23.04 -6.78 -27.17
N LYS A 275 -22.75 -5.48 -26.94
CA LYS A 275 -23.12 -4.38 -27.84
C LYS A 275 -22.05 -4.12 -28.90
N ASP A 276 -22.49 -3.65 -30.07
CA ASP A 276 -21.63 -3.18 -31.15
C ASP A 276 -21.76 -1.69 -31.36
N PHE A 277 -20.65 -0.97 -31.24
CA PHE A 277 -20.59 0.45 -31.56
C PHE A 277 -19.85 0.68 -32.88
N SER A 278 -20.33 1.65 -33.66
CA SER A 278 -19.67 2.03 -34.91
C SER A 278 -18.32 2.68 -34.63
N LYS A 279 -17.38 2.59 -35.58
CA LYS A 279 -16.06 3.23 -35.47
C LYS A 279 -16.18 4.74 -35.23
N ALA A 280 -17.16 5.39 -35.87
CA ALA A 280 -17.44 6.81 -35.69
C ALA A 280 -17.91 7.10 -34.25
N ALA A 281 -18.83 6.30 -33.71
CA ALA A 281 -19.30 6.45 -32.33
C ALA A 281 -18.17 6.28 -31.32
N ILE A 282 -17.34 5.23 -31.47
CA ILE A 282 -16.16 5.00 -30.61
C ILE A 282 -15.19 6.18 -30.69
N SER A 283 -14.94 6.70 -31.90
CA SER A 283 -14.08 7.88 -32.06
C SER A 283 -14.63 9.07 -31.29
N THR A 284 -15.91 9.40 -31.46
CA THR A 284 -16.57 10.50 -30.74
C THR A 284 -16.57 10.28 -29.23
N TYR A 285 -16.78 9.05 -28.75
CA TYR A 285 -16.72 8.75 -27.32
C TYR A 285 -15.32 8.84 -26.72
N LEU A 286 -14.26 8.63 -27.50
CA LEU A 286 -12.89 8.69 -27.01
C LEU A 286 -12.28 10.10 -27.06
N SER A 287 -12.80 10.98 -27.93
CA SER A 287 -12.23 12.31 -28.17
C SER A 287 -13.17 13.48 -27.91
N GLY A 288 -14.48 13.27 -27.90
CA GLY A 288 -15.49 14.32 -27.76
C GLY A 288 -15.85 14.60 -26.31
N ASP A 289 -16.19 15.86 -26.04
CA ASP A 289 -16.80 16.27 -24.77
C ASP A 289 -18.31 15.94 -24.75
N GLU A 290 -19.01 16.21 -23.64
CA GLU A 290 -20.45 15.98 -23.55
C GLU A 290 -21.25 16.70 -24.65
N HIS A 291 -20.79 17.87 -25.09
CA HIS A 291 -21.46 18.66 -26.11
C HIS A 291 -21.35 17.98 -27.48
N ASP A 292 -20.19 17.45 -27.83
CA ASP A 292 -19.97 16.68 -29.05
C ASP A 292 -20.77 15.38 -29.06
N ILE A 293 -20.85 14.68 -27.92
CA ILE A 293 -21.65 13.46 -27.76
C ILE A 293 -23.14 13.76 -28.01
N LYS A 294 -23.67 14.82 -27.39
CA LYS A 294 -25.07 15.26 -27.56
C LYS A 294 -25.35 15.71 -29.00
N LYS A 295 -24.43 16.46 -29.61
CA LYS A 295 -24.52 16.92 -31.00
C LYS A 295 -24.54 15.76 -32.00
N SER A 296 -23.77 14.70 -31.73
CA SER A 296 -23.77 13.46 -32.53
C SER A 296 -24.96 12.53 -32.23
N ARG A 297 -25.90 12.92 -31.37
CA ARG A 297 -27.06 12.10 -30.93
C ARG A 297 -26.65 10.75 -30.33
N LEU A 298 -25.47 10.70 -29.71
CA LEU A 298 -24.93 9.53 -29.05
C LEU A 298 -25.32 9.53 -27.57
N SER A 299 -25.35 8.35 -26.93
CA SER A 299 -25.77 8.24 -25.53
C SER A 299 -24.59 8.39 -24.57
N LEU A 300 -24.83 9.04 -23.43
CA LEU A 300 -23.85 9.12 -22.33
C LEU A 300 -23.51 7.73 -21.77
N ASP A 301 -24.47 6.81 -21.81
CA ASP A 301 -24.26 5.40 -21.43
C ASP A 301 -23.26 4.72 -22.37
N GLY A 302 -23.35 4.98 -23.68
CA GLY A 302 -22.38 4.48 -24.66
C GLY A 302 -20.99 5.07 -24.47
N HIS A 303 -20.91 6.35 -24.08
CA HIS A 303 -19.65 7.00 -23.72
C HIS A 303 -19.00 6.31 -22.52
N LYS A 304 -19.75 6.11 -21.42
CA LYS A 304 -19.25 5.44 -20.22
C LYS A 304 -18.74 4.02 -20.50
N ILE A 305 -19.52 3.22 -21.23
CA ILE A 305 -19.12 1.86 -21.63
C ILE A 305 -17.82 1.87 -22.44
N THR A 306 -17.68 2.83 -23.36
CA THR A 306 -16.48 2.95 -24.20
C THR A 306 -15.26 3.31 -23.38
N LEU A 307 -15.40 4.25 -22.44
CA LEU A 307 -14.32 4.66 -21.55
C LEU A 307 -13.90 3.54 -20.58
N GLU A 308 -14.86 2.81 -20.00
CA GLU A 308 -14.58 1.65 -19.14
C GLU A 308 -13.82 0.56 -19.90
N ALA A 309 -14.26 0.22 -21.12
CA ALA A 309 -13.58 -0.75 -21.96
C ALA A 309 -12.16 -0.31 -22.34
N ALA A 310 -11.96 0.98 -22.63
CA ALA A 310 -10.64 1.52 -22.92
C ALA A 310 -9.73 1.52 -21.66
N LEU A 311 -10.26 1.84 -20.48
CA LEU A 311 -9.53 1.76 -19.21
C LEU A 311 -9.13 0.33 -18.87
N ASP A 312 -9.97 -0.66 -19.14
CA ASP A 312 -9.65 -2.07 -18.94
C ASP A 312 -8.48 -2.51 -19.82
N LEU A 313 -8.47 -2.10 -21.10
CA LEU A 313 -7.35 -2.35 -22.00
C LEU A 313 -6.06 -1.66 -21.53
N ILE A 314 -6.14 -0.41 -21.05
CA ILE A 314 -4.99 0.29 -20.46
C ILE A 314 -4.49 -0.47 -19.22
N ARG A 315 -5.39 -1.00 -18.39
CA ARG A 315 -5.03 -1.77 -17.19
C ARG A 315 -4.33 -3.08 -17.54
N GLU A 316 -4.69 -3.71 -18.65
CA GLU A 316 -4.05 -4.94 -19.16
C GLU A 316 -2.66 -4.65 -19.74
N GLU A 317 -2.50 -3.58 -20.53
CA GLU A 317 -1.24 -3.24 -21.22
C GLU A 317 -0.24 -2.50 -20.32
N SER A 318 -0.72 -1.57 -19.49
CA SER A 318 0.12 -0.74 -18.63
C SER A 318 -0.61 -0.30 -17.35
N PRO A 319 -0.59 -1.15 -16.30
CA PRO A 319 -1.18 -0.82 -15.00
C PRO A 319 -0.73 0.54 -14.43
N GLY A 320 0.49 0.98 -14.76
CA GLY A 320 1.06 2.25 -14.30
C GLY A 320 0.47 3.50 -14.96
N ASP A 321 -0.06 3.40 -16.18
CA ASP A 321 -0.67 4.52 -16.92
C ASP A 321 -2.19 4.67 -16.62
N VAL A 322 -2.80 3.70 -15.91
CA VAL A 322 -4.24 3.72 -15.55
C VAL A 322 -4.61 4.96 -14.74
N LYS A 323 -3.76 5.36 -13.78
CA LYS A 323 -4.04 6.55 -12.96
C LYS A 323 -4.09 7.83 -13.79
N SER A 324 -3.12 8.00 -14.69
CA SER A 324 -3.11 9.11 -15.64
C SER A 324 -4.39 9.12 -16.47
N ALA A 325 -4.79 7.96 -16.97
CA ALA A 325 -6.00 7.80 -17.77
C ALA A 325 -7.27 8.17 -16.99
N GLU A 326 -7.45 7.65 -15.77
CA GLU A 326 -8.58 7.97 -14.89
C GLU A 326 -8.66 9.47 -14.55
N VAL A 327 -7.53 10.11 -14.27
CA VAL A 327 -7.48 11.54 -13.94
C VAL A 327 -7.85 12.37 -15.16
N LEU A 328 -7.25 12.07 -16.32
CA LEU A 328 -7.51 12.80 -17.57
C LEU A 328 -8.98 12.70 -17.99
N LEU A 329 -9.63 11.55 -17.78
CA LEU A 329 -11.06 11.38 -18.04
C LEU A 329 -11.95 12.21 -17.11
N ARG A 330 -11.54 12.45 -15.86
CA ARG A 330 -12.32 13.30 -14.93
C ARG A 330 -12.27 14.76 -15.35
N THR A 331 -11.10 15.25 -15.74
CA THR A 331 -10.92 16.63 -16.25
C THR A 331 -11.62 16.93 -17.57
N VAL A 332 -12.06 15.91 -18.34
CA VAL A 332 -12.86 16.11 -19.56
C VAL A 332 -14.35 16.21 -19.26
N ASN A 333 -14.78 15.76 -18.07
CA ASN A 333 -16.18 15.71 -17.63
C ASN A 333 -16.53 16.81 -16.59
N GLU A 334 -15.57 17.66 -16.22
CA GLU A 334 -15.74 18.90 -15.46
C GLU A 334 -15.60 20.10 -16.42
#